data_AF-A0A2R6NZ13-F1
#
_entry.id   AF-A0A2R6NZ13-F1
#
_cell.length_a   1.000
_cell.length_b   1.000
_cell.length_c   1.000
_cell.angle_alpha   90.00
_cell.angle_beta   90.00
_cell.angle_gamma   90.00
#
_symmetry.space_group_name_H-M   'P 1'
#
loop_
_entity.id
_entity.type
_entity.pdbx_description
1 polymer ?
#
loop_
_entity_poly.entity_id
_entity_poly.type
_entity_poly.pdbx_seq_one_letter_code
_entity_poly.pdbx_strand_id
1 'polypeptide(L)'
;MDTLGALALATEPPNDGLMNRPPVGRGVSFITKAMWRNIIGQSIYQLAVLGVLEFDGKNLLRLEGSDATKVLNTFIFNTFVFCQVFNEINSRDIEKINVFRGMFSSWIFIAVMVSTVAFQVIIVEFLGTFASTVPLSWQFWLLSILIGAVSMPISVVLKCIPIEKETPAPKHHDGYEQLPSGPDLT
;
A
#
# COMPACT_ATOMS: atom_id res chain seq x y z
N MET A 1 -7.21 -8.88 -5.90
CA MET A 1 -6.14 -7.86 -5.96
C MET A 1 -5.11 -8.12 -4.87
N ASP A 2 -5.52 -8.20 -3.61
CA ASP A 2 -4.59 -8.24 -2.46
C ASP A 2 -3.77 -9.53 -2.32
N THR A 3 -4.25 -10.66 -2.86
CA THR A 3 -3.51 -11.94 -2.81
C THR A 3 -2.19 -11.88 -3.58
N LEU A 4 -2.17 -11.21 -4.74
CA LEU A 4 -0.97 -11.11 -5.56
C LEU A 4 0.04 -10.13 -4.95
N GLY A 5 -0.42 -9.02 -4.39
CA GLY A 5 0.44 -8.08 -3.68
C GLY A 5 1.03 -8.65 -2.40
N ALA A 6 0.25 -9.41 -1.62
CA ALA A 6 0.77 -10.14 -0.46
C ALA A 6 1.85 -11.15 -0.85
N LEU A 7 1.69 -11.84 -1.98
CA LEU A 7 2.69 -12.75 -2.51
C LEU A 7 3.95 -12.02 -2.97
N ALA A 8 3.82 -10.86 -3.65
CA ALA A 8 4.96 -10.04 -4.04
C ALA A 8 5.78 -9.57 -2.83
N LEU A 9 5.12 -9.05 -1.79
CA LEU A 9 5.78 -8.61 -0.56
C LEU A 9 6.44 -9.76 0.19
N ALA A 10 5.86 -10.97 0.15
CA ALA A 10 6.44 -12.15 0.78
C ALA A 10 7.66 -12.74 0.03
N THR A 11 7.85 -12.37 -1.25
CA THR A 11 8.90 -12.93 -2.12
C THR A 11 10.06 -11.97 -2.36
N GLU A 12 10.10 -10.84 -1.66
CA GLU A 12 11.22 -9.90 -1.77
C GLU A 12 12.54 -10.53 -1.28
N PRO A 13 13.65 -10.31 -2.01
CA PRO A 13 14.94 -10.85 -1.62
C PRO A 13 15.41 -10.27 -0.27
N PRO A 14 16.20 -11.03 0.51
CA PRO A 14 16.64 -10.60 1.83
C PRO A 14 17.44 -9.28 1.74
N ASN A 15 17.15 -8.36 2.66
CA ASN A 15 17.81 -7.06 2.72
C ASN A 15 19.02 -7.14 3.66
N ASP A 16 20.22 -6.76 3.21
CA ASP A 16 21.46 -6.78 4.01
C ASP A 16 21.35 -5.97 5.31
N GLY A 17 20.44 -4.98 5.35
CA GLY A 17 20.14 -4.21 6.56
C GLY A 17 19.46 -5.01 7.68
N LEU A 18 18.94 -6.21 7.40
CA LEU A 18 18.30 -7.09 8.40
C LEU A 18 19.32 -7.60 9.42
N MET A 19 20.57 -7.84 8.99
CA MET A 19 21.62 -8.38 9.85
C MET A 19 22.15 -7.35 10.87
N ASN A 20 21.89 -6.07 10.63
CA ASN A 20 22.25 -4.97 11.54
C ASN A 20 21.17 -4.67 12.58
N ARG A 21 20.03 -5.35 12.54
CA ARG A 21 18.95 -5.17 13.53
C ARG A 21 19.10 -6.18 14.67
N PRO A 22 18.86 -5.77 15.92
CA PRO A 22 18.84 -6.70 17.05
C PRO A 22 17.72 -7.74 16.88
N PRO A 23 17.89 -8.96 17.43
CA PRO A 23 16.90 -10.02 17.30
C PRO A 23 15.55 -9.61 17.91
N VAL A 24 14.46 -9.98 17.25
CA VAL A 24 13.09 -9.73 17.73
C VAL A 24 12.79 -10.63 18.94
N GLY A 25 12.31 -10.05 20.03
CA GLY A 25 11.95 -10.81 21.25
C GLY A 25 10.65 -11.58 21.07
N ARG A 26 10.51 -12.75 21.73
CA ARG A 26 9.32 -13.62 21.62
C ARG A 26 8.00 -12.95 22.04
N GLY A 27 8.05 -11.87 22.82
CA GLY A 27 6.89 -11.12 23.32
C GLY A 27 6.56 -9.82 22.58
N VAL A 28 7.20 -9.53 21.45
CA VAL A 28 6.90 -8.31 20.68
C VAL A 28 5.63 -8.49 19.84
N SER A 29 4.84 -7.43 19.71
CA SER A 29 3.62 -7.47 18.89
C SER A 29 3.96 -7.56 17.40
N PHE A 30 3.25 -8.41 16.65
CA PHE A 30 3.44 -8.58 15.21
C PHE A 30 3.15 -7.29 14.42
N ILE A 31 2.20 -6.48 14.89
CA ILE A 31 1.86 -5.19 14.29
C ILE A 31 2.47 -4.09 15.14
N THR A 32 3.52 -3.45 14.62
CA THR A 32 4.16 -2.32 15.29
C THR A 32 3.26 -1.08 15.28
N LYS A 33 3.46 -0.15 16.22
CA LYS A 33 2.77 1.16 16.20
C LYS A 33 2.97 1.92 14.87
N ALA A 34 4.13 1.75 14.24
CA ALA A 34 4.43 2.30 12.91
C ALA A 34 3.55 1.70 11.80
N MET A 35 3.31 0.40 11.83
CA MET A 35 2.35 -0.25 10.93
C MET A 35 0.93 0.24 11.19
N TRP A 36 0.52 0.32 12.47
CA TRP A 36 -0.81 0.83 12.84
C TRP A 36 -1.08 2.25 12.33
N ARG A 37 -0.12 3.18 12.49
CA ARG A 37 -0.24 4.55 11.96
C ARG A 37 -0.43 4.54 10.44
N ASN A 38 0.37 3.75 9.71
CA ASN A 38 0.27 3.69 8.25
C ASN A 38 -1.05 3.04 7.80
N ILE A 39 -1.48 1.95 8.44
CA ILE A 39 -2.74 1.26 8.16
C ILE A 39 -3.92 2.21 8.40
N ILE A 40 -4.01 2.81 9.59
CA ILE A 40 -5.11 3.72 9.93
C ILE A 40 -5.14 4.92 8.97
N GLY A 41 -3.98 5.54 8.73
CA GLY A 41 -3.91 6.73 7.87
C GLY A 41 -4.30 6.44 6.42
N GLN A 42 -3.83 5.31 5.85
CA GLN A 42 -4.22 4.90 4.50
C GLN A 42 -5.69 4.49 4.44
N SER A 43 -6.21 3.74 5.42
CA SER A 43 -7.62 3.37 5.46
C SER A 43 -8.54 4.60 5.58
N ILE A 44 -8.20 5.58 6.41
CA ILE A 44 -8.97 6.84 6.51
C ILE A 44 -8.96 7.58 5.17
N TYR A 45 -7.79 7.70 4.53
CA TYR A 45 -7.69 8.33 3.22
C TYR A 45 -8.56 7.62 2.16
N GLN A 46 -8.43 6.30 2.04
CA GLN A 46 -9.18 5.51 1.07
C GLN A 46 -10.69 5.58 1.35
N LEU A 47 -11.12 5.49 2.60
CA LEU A 47 -12.53 5.64 2.98
C LEU A 47 -13.06 7.03 2.68
N ALA A 48 -12.29 8.08 2.95
CA ALA A 48 -12.70 9.46 2.67
C ALA A 48 -12.84 9.69 1.16
N VAL A 49 -11.85 9.28 0.36
CA VAL A 49 -11.88 9.45 -1.10
C VAL A 49 -13.03 8.67 -1.73
N LEU A 50 -13.16 7.37 -1.41
CA LEU A 50 -14.22 6.55 -1.99
C LEU A 50 -15.60 6.97 -1.47
N GLY A 51 -15.71 7.37 -0.21
CA GLY A 51 -16.93 7.93 0.35
C GLY A 51 -17.36 9.21 -0.36
N VAL A 52 -16.44 10.16 -0.58
CA VAL A 52 -16.73 11.40 -1.33
C VAL A 52 -17.16 11.09 -2.77
N LEU A 53 -16.51 10.13 -3.44
CA LEU A 53 -16.91 9.72 -4.78
C LEU A 53 -18.28 9.01 -4.80
N GLU A 54 -18.60 8.19 -3.80
CA GLU A 54 -19.91 7.52 -3.71
C GLU A 54 -21.04 8.52 -3.45
N PHE A 55 -20.84 9.46 -2.53
CA PHE A 55 -21.87 10.42 -2.14
C PHE A 55 -22.04 11.58 -3.12
N ASP A 56 -20.94 12.15 -3.63
CA ASP A 56 -20.96 13.39 -4.43
C ASP A 56 -20.26 13.24 -5.81
N GLY A 57 -19.83 12.03 -6.18
CA GLY A 57 -19.11 11.81 -7.43
C GLY A 57 -19.89 12.18 -8.68
N LYS A 58 -21.23 12.11 -8.67
CA LYS A 58 -22.07 12.54 -9.80
C LYS A 58 -21.93 14.04 -10.08
N ASN A 59 -21.95 14.86 -9.03
CA ASN A 59 -21.81 16.31 -9.16
C ASN A 59 -20.35 16.69 -9.44
N LEU A 60 -19.41 16.05 -8.74
CA LEU A 60 -17.97 16.31 -8.87
C LEU A 60 -17.45 16.02 -10.28
N LEU A 61 -17.92 14.92 -10.90
CA LEU A 61 -17.55 14.52 -12.25
C LEU A 61 -18.49 15.09 -13.34
N ARG A 62 -19.50 15.88 -12.94
CA ARG A 62 -20.52 16.47 -13.84
C ARG A 62 -21.15 15.44 -14.77
N LEU A 63 -21.51 14.29 -14.22
CA LEU A 63 -22.10 13.19 -15.00
C LEU A 63 -23.61 13.42 -15.17
N GLU A 64 -24.04 13.71 -16.39
CA GLU A 64 -25.45 13.85 -16.76
C GLU A 64 -25.90 12.64 -17.59
N GLY A 65 -27.03 12.01 -17.20
CA GLY A 65 -27.66 10.92 -17.97
C GLY A 65 -28.00 9.67 -17.17
N SER A 66 -28.73 8.73 -17.80
CA SER A 66 -29.15 7.45 -17.20
C SER A 66 -28.00 6.50 -16.87
N ASP A 67 -26.88 6.61 -17.59
CA ASP A 67 -25.69 5.77 -17.40
C ASP A 67 -24.66 6.37 -16.43
N ALA A 68 -24.92 7.58 -15.88
CA ALA A 68 -24.04 8.26 -14.94
C ALA A 68 -23.68 7.39 -13.72
N THR A 69 -24.63 6.62 -13.21
CA THR A 69 -24.39 5.71 -12.07
C THR A 69 -23.43 4.57 -12.43
N LYS A 70 -23.51 4.01 -13.64
CA LYS A 70 -22.60 2.93 -14.07
C LYS A 70 -21.19 3.45 -14.30
N VAL A 71 -21.07 4.62 -14.91
CA VAL A 71 -19.79 5.32 -15.10
C VAL A 71 -19.15 5.61 -13.74
N LEU A 72 -19.93 6.16 -12.80
CA LEU A 72 -19.44 6.45 -11.45
C LEU A 72 -18.98 5.18 -10.73
N ASN A 73 -19.78 4.12 -10.71
CA ASN A 73 -19.40 2.87 -10.05
C ASN A 73 -18.12 2.27 -10.64
N THR A 74 -17.97 2.33 -11.97
CA THR A 74 -16.74 1.88 -12.64
C THR A 74 -15.55 2.76 -12.27
N PHE A 75 -15.75 4.08 -12.20
CA PHE A 75 -14.70 5.01 -11.79
C PHE A 75 -14.29 4.82 -10.33
N ILE A 76 -15.24 4.57 -9.42
CA ILE A 76 -14.98 4.25 -8.01
C ILE A 76 -14.18 2.96 -7.91
N PHE A 77 -14.61 1.91 -8.62
CA PHE A 77 -13.85 0.65 -8.68
C PHE A 77 -12.44 0.86 -9.22
N ASN A 78 -12.30 1.63 -10.30
CA ASN A 78 -11.00 1.92 -10.90
C ASN A 78 -10.08 2.68 -9.95
N THR A 79 -10.62 3.71 -9.28
CA THR A 79 -9.91 4.49 -8.28
C THR A 79 -9.50 3.64 -7.09
N PHE A 80 -10.37 2.75 -6.61
CA PHE A 80 -10.04 1.80 -5.54
C PHE A 80 -8.85 0.90 -5.90
N VAL A 81 -8.84 0.34 -7.12
CA VAL A 81 -7.73 -0.50 -7.58
C VAL A 81 -6.42 0.28 -7.64
N PHE A 82 -6.42 1.48 -8.20
CA PHE A 82 -5.22 2.32 -8.20
C PHE A 82 -4.77 2.69 -6.80
N CYS A 83 -5.69 3.03 -5.89
CA CYS A 83 -5.35 3.25 -4.48
C CYS A 83 -4.66 2.04 -3.86
N GLN A 84 -5.05 0.80 -4.18
CA GLN A 84 -4.36 -0.39 -3.67
C GLN A 84 -2.99 -0.60 -4.32
N VAL A 85 -2.85 -0.34 -5.62
CA VAL A 85 -1.55 -0.38 -6.31
C VAL A 85 -0.54 0.58 -5.66
N PHE A 86 -0.96 1.82 -5.33
CA PHE A 86 -0.10 2.76 -4.63
C PHE A 86 0.11 2.42 -3.14
N ASN A 87 -0.89 1.82 -2.49
CA ASN A 87 -0.75 1.34 -1.12
C ASN A 87 0.24 0.16 -1.02
N GLU A 88 0.28 -0.71 -2.02
CA GLU A 88 1.24 -1.81 -2.14
C GLU A 88 2.68 -1.27 -2.23
N ILE A 89 2.89 -0.25 -3.07
CA ILE A 89 4.17 0.48 -3.13
C ILE A 89 4.51 1.02 -1.73
N ASN A 90 3.59 1.76 -1.09
CA ASN A 90 3.84 2.37 0.22
C ASN A 90 4.13 1.36 1.34
N SER A 91 3.53 0.17 1.27
CA SER A 91 3.63 -0.90 2.27
C SER A 91 4.94 -1.69 2.18
N ARG A 92 5.63 -1.63 1.03
CA ARG A 92 6.91 -2.31 0.81
C ARG A 92 7.97 -1.95 1.85
N ASP A 93 8.05 -0.67 2.23
CA ASP A 93 9.05 -0.20 3.18
C ASP A 93 8.37 0.72 4.21
N ILE A 94 8.06 0.17 5.38
CA ILE A 94 7.22 0.83 6.40
C ILE A 94 7.93 2.05 7.03
N GLU A 95 9.25 2.00 7.18
CA GLU A 95 10.04 3.01 7.89
C GLU A 95 10.85 3.94 6.96
N LYS A 96 11.19 3.50 5.74
CA LYS A 96 11.95 4.33 4.80
C LYS A 96 11.03 5.24 4.01
N ILE A 97 11.43 6.51 3.88
CA ILE A 97 10.74 7.51 3.06
C ILE A 97 11.01 7.28 1.56
N ASN A 98 12.17 6.72 1.19
CA ASN A 98 12.54 6.41 -0.20
C ASN A 98 11.95 5.08 -0.66
N VAL A 99 10.64 5.02 -0.82
CA VAL A 99 9.90 3.84 -1.32
C VAL A 99 10.32 3.44 -2.75
N PHE A 100 10.83 4.42 -3.52
CA PHE A 100 11.33 4.19 -4.88
C PHE A 100 12.71 3.52 -4.93
N ARG A 101 13.50 3.56 -3.84
CA ARG A 101 14.87 3.05 -3.84
C ARG A 101 14.85 1.54 -3.67
N GLY A 102 15.17 0.82 -4.74
CA GLY A 102 15.09 -0.64 -4.80
C GLY A 102 13.81 -1.16 -5.42
N MET A 103 12.86 -0.27 -5.79
CA MET A 103 11.61 -0.67 -6.42
C MET A 103 11.85 -1.50 -7.69
N PHE A 104 12.74 -0.99 -8.54
CA PHE A 104 13.14 -1.60 -9.79
C PHE A 104 14.09 -2.81 -9.63
N SER A 105 14.55 -3.11 -8.41
CA SER A 105 15.46 -4.22 -8.16
C SER A 105 14.73 -5.55 -7.91
N SER A 106 13.44 -5.51 -7.57
CA SER A 106 12.62 -6.72 -7.37
C SER A 106 11.77 -6.96 -8.61
N TRP A 107 12.20 -7.90 -9.46
CA TRP A 107 11.46 -8.26 -10.67
C TRP A 107 10.06 -8.77 -10.37
N ILE A 108 9.89 -9.49 -9.26
CA ILE A 108 8.59 -10.04 -8.84
C ILE A 108 7.61 -8.92 -8.46
N PHE A 109 8.09 -7.89 -7.77
CA PHE A 109 7.29 -6.72 -7.43
C PHE A 109 6.80 -5.98 -8.69
N ILE A 110 7.69 -5.75 -9.66
CA ILE A 110 7.32 -5.15 -10.95
C ILE A 110 6.32 -6.03 -11.69
N ALA A 111 6.54 -7.35 -11.72
CA ALA A 111 5.66 -8.29 -12.40
C ALA A 111 4.24 -8.26 -11.83
N VAL A 112 4.07 -8.23 -10.50
CA VAL A 112 2.75 -8.12 -9.86
C VAL A 112 2.09 -6.77 -10.12
N MET A 113 2.84 -5.67 -10.06
CA MET A 113 2.35 -4.32 -10.37
C MET A 113 1.85 -4.23 -11.82
N VAL A 114 2.66 -4.68 -12.78
CA VAL A 114 2.29 -4.70 -14.21
C VAL A 114 1.12 -5.63 -14.47
N SER A 115 1.11 -6.81 -13.84
CA SER A 115 0.00 -7.76 -13.95
C SER A 115 -1.30 -7.15 -13.42
N THR A 116 -1.28 -6.46 -12.29
CA THR A 116 -2.45 -5.81 -11.70
C THR A 116 -3.00 -4.72 -12.61
N VAL A 117 -2.13 -3.86 -13.17
CA VAL A 117 -2.56 -2.82 -14.13
C VAL A 117 -3.10 -3.44 -15.42
N ALA A 118 -2.46 -4.49 -15.94
CA ALA A 118 -2.92 -5.19 -17.15
C ALA A 118 -4.30 -5.83 -16.94
N PHE A 119 -4.50 -6.55 -15.82
CA PHE A 119 -5.81 -7.09 -15.46
C PHE A 119 -6.83 -5.98 -15.26
N GLN A 120 -6.44 -4.84 -14.69
CA GLN A 120 -7.35 -3.71 -14.52
C GLN A 120 -7.84 -3.15 -15.85
N VAL A 121 -6.96 -2.98 -16.84
CA VAL A 121 -7.34 -2.59 -18.21
C VAL A 121 -8.30 -3.62 -18.80
N ILE A 122 -7.99 -4.91 -18.67
CA ILE A 122 -8.85 -6.00 -19.20
C ILE A 122 -10.23 -5.97 -18.54
N ILE A 123 -10.30 -5.77 -17.22
CA ILE A 123 -11.56 -5.76 -16.46
C ILE A 123 -12.44 -4.58 -16.88
N VAL A 124 -11.84 -3.39 -16.98
CA VAL A 124 -12.57 -2.14 -17.28
C VAL A 124 -13.02 -2.08 -18.74
N GLU A 125 -12.18 -2.52 -19.69
CA GLU A 125 -12.48 -2.41 -21.11
C GLU A 125 -13.26 -3.61 -21.68
N PHE A 126 -12.94 -4.84 -21.24
CA PHE A 126 -13.43 -6.06 -21.89
C PHE A 126 -14.43 -6.87 -21.05
N LEU A 127 -14.50 -6.65 -19.74
CA LEU A 127 -15.34 -7.43 -18.82
C LEU A 127 -16.60 -6.67 -18.36
N GLY A 128 -17.01 -5.64 -19.09
CA GLY A 128 -18.17 -4.78 -18.78
C GLY A 128 -19.45 -5.54 -18.46
N THR A 129 -19.74 -6.61 -19.20
CA THR A 129 -20.96 -7.42 -19.03
C THR A 129 -20.94 -8.29 -17.76
N PHE A 130 -19.75 -8.73 -17.31
CA PHE A 130 -19.60 -9.56 -16.12
C PHE A 130 -19.40 -8.74 -14.85
N ALA A 131 -18.69 -7.61 -14.95
CA ALA A 131 -18.39 -6.73 -13.82
C ALA A 131 -19.39 -5.55 -13.69
N SER A 132 -20.39 -5.45 -14.57
CA SER A 132 -21.28 -4.27 -14.69
C SER A 132 -20.51 -2.95 -14.83
N THR A 133 -19.35 -3.01 -15.48
CA THR A 133 -18.49 -1.86 -15.73
C THR A 133 -18.74 -1.30 -17.14
N VAL A 134 -18.47 -0.01 -17.32
CA VAL A 134 -18.50 0.64 -18.64
C VAL A 134 -17.10 1.12 -19.01
N PRO A 135 -16.69 1.03 -20.29
CA PRO A 135 -15.39 1.49 -20.72
C PRO A 135 -15.23 2.97 -20.36
N LEU A 136 -14.11 3.27 -19.71
CA LEU A 136 -13.88 4.58 -19.10
C LEU A 136 -13.10 5.47 -20.06
N SER A 137 -13.49 6.74 -20.18
CA SER A 137 -12.69 7.71 -20.93
C SER A 137 -11.28 7.82 -20.35
N TRP A 138 -10.30 8.10 -21.23
CA TRP A 138 -8.91 8.37 -20.85
C TRP A 138 -8.77 9.44 -19.76
N GLN A 139 -9.69 10.42 -19.73
CA GLN A 139 -9.71 11.46 -18.69
C GLN A 139 -10.00 10.89 -17.30
N PHE A 140 -10.96 9.97 -17.18
CA PHE A 140 -11.29 9.32 -15.92
C PHE A 140 -10.22 8.32 -15.50
N TRP A 141 -9.53 7.69 -16.46
CA TRP A 141 -8.32 6.89 -16.20
C TRP A 141 -7.20 7.74 -15.60
N LEU A 142 -6.90 8.89 -16.19
CA LEU A 142 -5.90 9.81 -15.64
C LEU A 142 -6.29 10.32 -14.26
N LEU A 143 -7.57 10.65 -14.07
CA LEU A 143 -8.07 11.15 -12.78
C LEU A 143 -7.99 10.09 -11.68
N SER A 144 -8.35 8.83 -11.97
CA SER A 144 -8.26 7.74 -10.99
C SER A 144 -6.81 7.44 -10.60
N ILE A 145 -5.89 7.46 -11.57
CA ILE A 145 -4.45 7.34 -11.31
C ILE A 145 -3.95 8.50 -10.46
N LEU A 146 -4.37 9.73 -10.76
CA LEU A 146 -3.95 10.92 -10.00
C LEU A 146 -4.44 10.87 -8.55
N ILE A 147 -5.70 10.48 -8.32
CA ILE A 147 -6.26 10.28 -6.98
C ILE A 147 -5.50 9.17 -6.24
N GLY A 148 -5.20 8.06 -6.91
CA GLY A 148 -4.34 7.02 -6.36
C GLY A 148 -2.95 7.56 -5.99
N ALA A 149 -2.33 8.36 -6.85
CA ALA A 149 -1.00 8.90 -6.64
C ALA A 149 -0.93 9.86 -5.44
N VAL A 150 -2.02 10.57 -5.10
CA VAL A 150 -2.13 11.41 -3.89
C VAL A 150 -2.02 10.59 -2.60
N SER A 151 -2.28 9.28 -2.63
CA SER A 151 -2.02 8.42 -1.47
C SER A 151 -0.54 8.36 -1.06
N MET A 152 0.40 8.58 -2.01
CA MET A 152 1.84 8.55 -1.75
C MET A 152 2.33 9.73 -0.91
N PRO A 153 2.07 11.02 -1.25
CA PRO A 153 2.45 12.13 -0.39
C PRO A 153 1.78 12.04 0.99
N ILE A 154 0.54 11.54 1.07
CA ILE A 154 -0.13 11.30 2.35
C ILE A 154 0.63 10.25 3.17
N SER A 155 1.08 9.15 2.57
CA SER A 155 1.97 8.19 3.23
C SER A 155 3.26 8.82 3.73
N VAL A 156 3.88 9.72 2.96
CA VAL A 156 5.10 10.42 3.40
C VAL A 156 4.79 11.31 4.61
N VAL A 157 3.70 12.08 4.57
CA VAL A 157 3.26 12.92 5.69
C VAL A 157 2.98 12.09 6.94
N LEU A 158 2.29 10.96 6.81
CA LEU A 158 2.06 10.03 7.92
C LEU A 158 3.39 9.49 8.47
N LYS A 159 4.34 9.14 7.61
CA LYS A 159 5.67 8.67 8.01
C LYS A 159 6.47 9.73 8.78
N CYS A 160 6.28 11.01 8.48
CA CYS A 160 6.92 12.13 9.19
C CYS A 160 6.42 12.33 10.63
N ILE A 161 5.24 11.81 11.00
CA ILE A 161 4.72 11.93 12.37
C ILE A 161 5.50 10.97 13.27
N PRO A 162 6.35 11.46 14.19
CA PRO A 162 7.17 10.59 15.03
C PRO A 162 6.27 9.77 15.95
N ILE A 163 6.49 8.46 15.96
CA ILE A 163 5.81 7.56 16.90
C ILE A 163 6.79 7.25 18.01
N GLU A 164 6.29 7.31 19.23
CA GLU A 164 7.02 6.86 20.41
C GLU A 164 7.44 5.40 20.20
N LYS A 165 8.75 5.19 20.04
CA LYS A 165 9.33 3.85 19.91
C LYS A 165 8.92 3.08 21.14
N GLU A 166 8.38 1.87 20.94
CA GLU A 166 8.12 0.99 22.08
C GLU A 166 9.41 0.82 22.86
N THR A 167 9.40 1.29 24.11
CA THR A 167 10.43 0.97 25.09
C THR A 167 10.60 -0.54 25.07
N PRO A 168 11.83 -1.07 24.92
CA PRO A 168 12.04 -2.50 24.91
C PRO A 168 11.35 -3.10 26.13
N ALA A 169 10.51 -4.12 25.91
CA ALA A 169 9.93 -4.89 27.01
C ALA A 169 11.05 -5.25 28.01
N PRO A 170 10.76 -5.23 29.33
CA PRO A 170 11.77 -5.52 30.33
C PRO A 170 12.46 -6.85 29.98
N LYS A 171 13.79 -6.87 30.01
CA LYS A 171 14.63 -8.03 29.72
C LYS A 171 14.02 -9.27 30.39
N HIS A 172 13.43 -10.16 29.59
CA HIS A 172 13.05 -11.46 30.12
C HIS A 172 14.36 -12.20 30.37
N HIS A 173 14.67 -12.44 31.64
CA HIS A 173 15.79 -13.27 32.06
C HIS A 173 15.43 -14.72 31.69
N ASP A 174 15.63 -15.10 30.43
CA ASP A 174 15.43 -16.47 29.93
C ASP A 174 16.45 -17.48 30.53
N GLY A 175 17.25 -17.07 31.53
CA GLY A 175 18.31 -17.90 32.12
C GLY A 175 19.54 -18.10 31.22
N TYR A 176 19.55 -17.50 30.03
CA TYR A 176 20.69 -17.51 29.12
C TYR A 176 21.42 -16.18 29.21
N GLU A 177 22.69 -16.20 29.64
CA GLU A 177 23.60 -15.06 29.46
C GLU A 177 23.86 -14.87 27.95
N GLN A 178 23.92 -13.60 27.51
CA GLN A 178 24.42 -13.31 26.17
C GLN A 178 25.85 -13.85 26.08
N LEU A 179 26.10 -14.70 25.08
CA LEU A 179 27.45 -15.17 24.80
C LEU A 179 28.37 -13.94 24.63
N PRO A 180 29.55 -13.91 25.28
CA PRO A 180 30.46 -12.79 25.17
C PRO A 180 30.71 -12.51 23.70
N SER A 181 30.44 -11.26 23.28
CA SER A 181 30.77 -10.80 21.94
C SER A 181 32.25 -11.08 21.72
N GLY A 182 32.56 -11.81 20.63
CA GLY A 182 33.93 -12.13 20.27
C GLY A 182 34.79 -10.87 20.20
N PRO A 183 36.12 -10.99 20.35
CA PRO A 183 37.01 -9.85 20.53
C PRO A 183 36.78 -8.82 19.44
N ASP A 184 36.60 -7.56 19.85
CA ASP A 184 36.49 -6.42 18.95
C ASP A 184 37.73 -6.43 18.04
N LEU A 185 37.51 -6.70 16.75
CA LEU A 185 38.54 -6.61 15.72
C LEU A 185 38.92 -5.13 15.63
N THR A 186 40.05 -4.82 16.26
CA THR A 186 40.76 -3.53 16.20
C THR A 186 41.48 -3.38 14.88
#